data_AF-A0A5Q0H2S4-F1
#
_entry.id   AF-A0A5Q0H2S4-F1
#
_cell.length_a   1.000
_cell.length_b   1.000
_cell.length_c   1.000
_cell.angle_alpha   90.00
_cell.angle_beta   90.00
_cell.angle_gamma   90.00
#
_symmetry.space_group_name_H-M   'P 1'
#
loop_
_entity.id
_entity.type
_entity.pdbx_description
1 polymer ?
#
loop_
_entity_poly.entity_id
_entity_poly.type
_entity_poly.pdbx_seq_one_letter_code
_entity_poly.pdbx_strand_id
1 'polypeptide(L)'
;MLTARAQAKVTGRETAAAGVIARLVALGATAPQDDVDPRRWLREALHAIGSRRVRHPGNYRYALRIGRTRGERTRTVIGMAIGRYPKPDLQLPFPDRGDRHQSADHRSHGP
;
A
#
# COMPACT_ATOMS: atom_id res chain seq x y z
N MET A 1 2.51 6.83 10.46
CA MET A 1 1.84 6.20 11.63
C MET A 1 1.87 4.69 11.49
N LEU A 2 2.24 3.95 12.53
CA LEU A 2 2.25 2.49 12.54
C LEU A 2 1.00 1.96 13.29
N THR A 3 0.15 1.18 12.62
CA THR A 3 -1.11 0.66 13.21
C THR A 3 -0.90 -0.69 13.89
N ALA A 4 -1.82 -1.08 14.77
CA ALA A 4 -1.79 -2.41 15.42
C ALA A 4 -1.80 -3.55 14.39
N ARG A 5 -2.57 -3.41 13.30
CA ARG A 5 -2.59 -4.40 12.21
C ARG A 5 -1.22 -4.51 11.53
N ALA A 6 -0.55 -3.38 11.26
CA ALA A 6 0.79 -3.39 10.67
C ALA A 6 1.83 -4.03 11.60
N GLN A 7 1.73 -3.77 12.91
CA GLN A 7 2.57 -4.45 13.92
C GLN A 7 2.33 -5.96 13.92
N ALA A 8 1.06 -6.39 13.86
CA ALA A 8 0.71 -7.81 13.83
C ALA A 8 1.35 -8.54 12.63
N LYS A 9 1.36 -7.91 11.45
CA LYS A 9 2.02 -8.44 10.25
C LYS A 9 3.50 -8.71 10.48
N VAL A 10 4.20 -7.74 11.06
CA VAL A 10 5.62 -7.86 11.42
C VAL A 10 5.82 -8.97 12.43
N THR A 11 5.05 -8.96 13.53
CA THR A 11 5.23 -9.94 14.61
C THR A 11 4.87 -11.36 14.20
N GLY A 12 3.97 -11.51 13.21
CA GLY A 12 3.55 -12.78 12.64
C GLY A 12 4.34 -13.21 11.40
N ARG A 13 5.39 -12.46 11.00
CA ARG A 13 6.20 -12.71 9.80
C ARG A 13 5.37 -12.87 8.50
N GLU A 14 4.27 -12.13 8.37
CA GLU A 14 3.47 -12.14 7.15
C GLU A 14 4.27 -11.54 5.98
N THR A 15 4.12 -12.06 4.75
CA THR A 15 4.77 -11.50 3.54
C THR A 15 4.48 -10.01 3.36
N ALA A 16 3.28 -9.57 3.74
CA ALA A 16 2.85 -8.18 3.69
C ALA A 16 3.54 -7.26 4.73
N ALA A 17 4.48 -7.77 5.54
CA ALA A 17 5.28 -6.99 6.48
C ALA A 17 6.47 -6.26 5.82
N ALA A 18 6.92 -6.71 4.64
CA ALA A 18 8.13 -6.19 4.00
C ALA A 18 8.13 -4.66 3.82
N GLY A 19 6.99 -4.08 3.39
CA GLY A 19 6.87 -2.64 3.22
C GLY A 19 6.91 -1.85 4.55
N VAL A 20 6.46 -2.47 5.65
CA VAL A 20 6.57 -1.87 6.99
C VAL A 20 8.02 -1.89 7.47
N ILE A 21 8.70 -3.02 7.30
CA ILE A 21 10.11 -3.18 7.65
C ILE A 21 10.99 -2.18 6.89
N ALA A 22 10.83 -2.11 5.57
CA ALA A 22 11.60 -1.19 4.72
C ALA A 22 11.42 0.27 5.15
N ARG A 23 10.18 0.67 5.52
CA ARG A 23 9.91 2.01 6.02
C ARG A 23 10.57 2.27 7.39
N LEU A 24 10.57 1.30 8.29
CA LEU A 24 11.24 1.45 9.59
C LEU A 24 12.75 1.59 9.41
N VAL A 25 13.37 0.80 8.53
CA VAL A 25 14.80 0.90 8.20
C VAL A 25 15.13 2.24 7.56
N ALA A 26 14.31 2.72 6.64
CA ALA A 26 14.48 4.05 6.04
C ALA A 26 14.38 5.21 7.05
N LEU A 27 13.74 4.98 8.20
CA LEU A 27 13.65 5.94 9.31
C LEU A 27 14.79 5.79 10.34
N GLY A 28 15.76 4.89 10.10
CA GLY A 28 16.92 4.68 10.96
C GLY A 28 16.85 3.46 11.88
N ALA A 29 15.86 2.57 11.71
CA ALA A 29 15.86 1.31 12.43
C ALA A 29 16.89 0.32 11.85
N THR A 30 17.43 -0.54 12.70
CA THR A 30 18.25 -1.68 12.27
C THR A 30 17.40 -2.68 11.48
N ALA A 31 17.95 -3.23 10.39
CA ALA A 31 17.29 -4.27 9.62
C ALA A 31 17.06 -5.55 10.47
N PRO A 32 15.92 -6.24 10.32
CA PRO A 32 15.66 -7.48 11.05
C PRO A 32 16.58 -8.59 10.57
N GLN A 33 17.03 -9.41 11.51
CA GLN A 33 17.75 -10.66 11.24
C GLN A 33 16.78 -11.84 11.43
N ASP A 34 16.94 -12.90 10.64
CA ASP A 34 15.97 -14.01 10.56
C ASP A 34 15.85 -14.82 11.86
N ASP A 35 16.91 -14.82 12.68
CA ASP A 35 17.04 -15.52 13.95
C ASP A 35 16.51 -14.71 15.15
N VAL A 36 16.22 -13.42 14.96
CA VAL A 36 15.70 -12.55 16.01
C VAL A 36 14.17 -12.69 16.14
N ASP A 37 13.68 -12.71 17.37
CA ASP A 37 12.25 -12.61 17.66
C ASP A 37 11.68 -11.30 17.07
N PRO A 38 10.70 -11.37 16.15
CA PRO A 38 10.11 -10.19 15.53
C PRO A 38 9.51 -9.18 16.51
N ARG A 39 9.01 -9.63 17.67
CA ARG A 39 8.46 -8.72 18.70
C ARG A 39 9.57 -7.92 19.36
N ARG A 40 10.67 -8.59 19.72
CA ARG A 40 11.87 -7.95 20.25
C ARG A 40 12.43 -6.94 19.25
N TRP A 41 12.65 -7.37 18.01
CA TRP A 41 13.15 -6.48 16.95
C TRP A 41 12.27 -5.25 16.76
N LEU A 42 10.95 -5.43 16.65
CA LEU A 42 10.03 -4.31 16.43
C LEU A 42 10.08 -3.29 17.57
N ARG A 43 10.23 -3.74 18.82
CA ARG A 43 10.38 -2.86 19.98
C ARG A 43 11.68 -2.05 19.90
N GLU A 44 12.79 -2.70 19.58
CA GLU A 44 14.10 -2.05 19.43
C GLU A 44 14.11 -1.06 18.26
N ALA A 45 13.54 -1.44 17.12
CA ALA A 45 13.36 -0.57 15.96
C ALA A 45 12.54 0.69 16.28
N LEU A 46 11.41 0.52 16.98
CA LEU A 46 10.57 1.64 17.41
C LEU A 46 11.26 2.57 18.41
N HIS A 47 12.12 2.03 19.26
CA HIS A 47 12.94 2.80 20.18
C HIS A 47 14.03 3.59 19.42
N ALA A 48 14.74 2.94 18.49
CA ALA A 48 15.81 3.55 17.70
C ALA A 48 15.34 4.76 16.89
N ILE A 49 14.14 4.71 16.31
CA ILE A 49 13.57 5.82 15.53
C ILE A 49 12.91 6.91 16.39
N GLY A 50 12.96 6.80 17.73
CA GLY A 50 12.33 7.76 18.65
C GLY A 50 10.81 7.81 18.51
N SER A 51 10.16 6.68 18.20
CA SER A 51 8.72 6.66 17.97
C SER A 51 7.92 6.96 19.25
N ARG A 52 6.77 7.61 19.09
CA ARG A 52 5.83 7.87 20.18
C ARG A 52 4.50 7.19 19.94
N ARG A 53 3.91 6.65 21.02
CA ARG A 53 2.54 6.14 21.00
C ARG A 53 1.56 7.31 20.91
N VAL A 54 0.83 7.38 19.81
CA VAL A 54 -0.28 8.33 19.62
C VAL A 54 -1.58 7.54 19.64
N ARG A 55 -2.53 7.96 20.49
CA ARG A 55 -3.89 7.41 20.47
C ARG A 55 -4.66 8.10 19.35
N HIS A 56 -5.05 7.34 18.34
CA HIS A 56 -5.98 7.81 17.33
C HIS A 56 -7.40 7.73 17.90
N PRO A 57 -8.26 8.76 17.73
CA PRO A 57 -9.63 8.77 18.26
C PRO A 57 -10.60 7.77 17.59
N GLY A 58 -10.08 6.75 16.89
CA GLY A 58 -10.86 5.84 16.05
C GLY A 58 -11.16 6.42 14.66
N ASN A 59 -11.94 5.69 13.87
CA ASN A 59 -12.29 6.12 12.51
C ASN A 59 -13.20 7.35 12.55
N TYR A 60 -12.88 8.37 11.77
CA TYR A 60 -13.82 9.44 11.48
C TYR A 60 -15.05 8.84 10.80
N ARG A 61 -16.21 8.99 11.43
CA ARG A 61 -17.49 8.48 10.92
C ARG A 61 -17.99 9.38 9.79
N TYR A 62 -17.48 9.17 8.57
CA TYR A 62 -18.01 9.81 7.36
C TYR A 62 -19.25 9.08 6.82
N ALA A 63 -20.24 8.86 7.69
CA ALA A 63 -21.51 8.26 7.26
C ALA A 63 -22.42 9.36 6.70
N LEU A 64 -22.45 9.51 5.37
CA LEU A 64 -23.45 10.33 4.70
C LEU A 64 -24.74 9.51 4.51
N ARG A 65 -25.89 10.09 4.89
CA ARG A 65 -27.18 9.43 4.71
C ARG A 65 -27.56 9.45 3.23
N ILE A 66 -27.54 8.26 2.61
CA ILE A 66 -27.84 8.03 1.18
C ILE A 66 -29.35 8.20 0.86
N GLY A 67 -30.24 8.01 1.84
CA GLY A 67 -31.68 8.21 1.67
C GLY A 67 -32.50 8.00 2.96
N ARG A 68 -33.72 8.52 3.01
CA ARG A 68 -34.65 8.39 4.14
C ARG A 68 -35.46 7.10 4.06
N THR A 69 -35.88 6.70 2.87
CA THR A 69 -36.69 5.49 2.61
C THR A 69 -35.89 4.39 1.89
N ARG A 70 -36.41 3.15 1.88
CA ARG A 70 -35.79 2.03 1.12
C ARG A 70 -35.68 2.36 -0.37
N GLY A 71 -36.74 2.93 -0.96
CA GLY A 71 -36.78 3.29 -2.37
C GLY A 71 -35.79 4.39 -2.76
N GLU A 72 -35.53 5.35 -1.87
CA GLU A 72 -34.49 6.38 -2.08
C GLU A 72 -33.08 5.77 -2.04
N ARG A 73 -32.81 4.87 -1.11
CA ARG A 73 -31.51 4.20 -1.00
C ARG A 73 -31.17 3.40 -2.26
N THR A 74 -32.13 2.65 -2.80
CA THR A 74 -31.93 1.85 -4.01
C THR A 74 -31.65 2.71 -5.24
N ARG A 75 -32.25 3.90 -5.33
CA ARG A 75 -32.11 4.81 -6.49
C ARG A 75 -30.92 5.75 -6.40
N THR A 76 -30.27 5.83 -5.24
CA THR A 76 -29.14 6.74 -5.06
C THR A 76 -27.91 6.16 -5.72
N VAL A 77 -27.38 6.87 -6.70
CA VAL A 77 -26.15 6.51 -7.40
C VAL A 77 -24.96 6.89 -6.52
N ILE A 78 -24.22 5.89 -6.04
CA ILE A 78 -22.98 6.07 -5.29
C ILE A 78 -21.82 5.86 -6.27
N GLY A 79 -21.41 6.94 -6.93
CA GLY A 79 -20.32 6.93 -7.90
C GLY A 79 -20.48 8.05 -8.92
N MET A 80 -19.36 8.50 -9.48
CA MET A 80 -19.38 9.32 -10.71
C MET A 80 -19.44 8.40 -11.92
N ALA A 81 -19.90 8.91 -13.07
CA ALA A 81 -19.80 8.17 -14.33
C ALA A 81 -18.34 7.72 -14.54
N ILE A 82 -18.14 6.46 -14.90
CA ILE A 82 -16.80 5.92 -15.17
C ILE A 82 -16.28 6.58 -16.45
N GLY A 83 -15.55 7.68 -16.29
CA GLY A 83 -14.73 8.27 -17.35
C GLY A 83 -13.37 7.56 -17.43
N ARG A 84 -12.62 7.81 -18.51
CA ARG A 84 -11.19 7.44 -18.54
C ARG A 84 -10.53 8.08 -17.32
N TYR A 85 -9.85 7.25 -16.52
CA TYR A 85 -9.04 7.76 -15.42
C TYR A 85 -8.08 8.80 -15.99
N PRO A 86 -8.06 10.05 -15.48
CA PRO A 86 -7.15 11.06 -15.96
C PRO A 86 -5.76 10.67 -15.48
N LYS A 87 -5.06 9.85 -16.28
CA LYS A 87 -3.61 9.76 -16.17
C LYS A 87 -3.10 11.12 -16.61
N PRO A 88 -2.51 11.91 -15.71
CA PRO A 88 -1.84 13.10 -16.16
C PRO A 88 -0.66 12.67 -17.06
N ASP A 89 -0.43 13.37 -18.17
CA ASP A 89 0.82 13.30 -18.96
C ASP A 89 1.98 13.95 -18.18
N LEU A 90 2.09 13.60 -16.89
CA LEU A 90 3.23 13.95 -16.09
C LEU A 90 4.39 13.13 -16.62
N GLN A 91 5.26 13.77 -17.40
CA GLN A 91 6.59 13.28 -17.70
C GLN A 91 7.36 13.27 -16.37
N LEU A 92 7.18 12.21 -15.60
CA LEU A 92 7.91 12.01 -14.35
C LEU A 92 9.40 11.83 -14.69
N PRO A 93 10.34 12.43 -13.93
CA PRO A 93 11.78 12.33 -14.18
C PRO A 93 12.36 10.95 -13.78
N PHE A 94 11.54 9.90 -13.84
CA PHE A 94 11.95 8.53 -13.61
C PHE A 94 11.83 7.79 -14.94
N PRO A 95 12.85 7.03 -15.36
CA PRO A 95 12.78 6.29 -16.60
C PRO A 95 11.59 5.33 -16.55
N ASP A 96 10.73 5.46 -17.55
CA ASP A 96 9.64 4.54 -17.79
C ASP A 96 10.24 3.13 -17.84
N ARG A 97 9.74 2.22 -17.02
CA ARG A 97 10.15 0.81 -17.06
C ARG A 97 9.39 0.15 -18.21
N GLY A 98 9.52 0.73 -19.40
CA GLY A 98 9.03 0.21 -20.66
C GLY A 98 9.92 -0.94 -21.12
N ASP A 99 9.25 -1.99 -21.60
CA ASP A 99 9.72 -2.97 -22.55
C ASP A 99 10.91 -3.86 -22.17
N ARG A 100 10.56 -5.07 -21.72
CA ARG A 100 11.43 -6.24 -21.89
C ARG A 100 10.82 -7.21 -22.92
N HIS A 101 11.49 -7.21 -24.08
CA HIS A 101 11.64 -8.25 -25.12
C HIS A 101 10.40 -8.57 -26.00
N GLN A 102 10.39 -8.11 -27.26
CA GLN A 102 11.09 -8.63 -28.47
C GLN A 102 10.49 -9.97 -28.93
N SER A 103 9.75 -10.01 -30.05
CA SER A 103 10.28 -10.10 -31.42
C SER A 103 11.32 -11.22 -31.59
N ALA A 104 10.88 -12.33 -32.18
CA ALA A 104 11.73 -13.23 -32.92
C ALA A 104 11.06 -13.53 -34.26
N ASP A 105 11.57 -12.89 -35.32
CA ASP A 105 11.44 -13.30 -36.71
C ASP A 105 11.68 -14.80 -36.88
N HIS A 106 10.97 -15.44 -37.82
CA HIS A 106 11.58 -16.40 -38.76
C HIS A 106 10.82 -16.36 -40.11
N ARG A 107 11.39 -15.56 -41.02
CA ARG A 107 11.57 -15.73 -42.48
C ARG A 107 10.66 -16.70 -43.26
N SER A 108 9.96 -16.11 -44.24
CA SER A 108 10.02 -16.37 -45.70
C SER A 108 9.94 -17.81 -46.23
N HIS A 109 8.88 -18.13 -46.99
CA HIS A 109 8.92 -18.35 -48.45
C HIS A 109 7.50 -18.65 -49.00
N GLY A 110 7.02 -17.85 -49.97
CA GLY A 110 6.11 -18.33 -51.01
C GLY A 110 6.92 -19.10 -52.08
N PRO A 111 6.35 -19.50 -53.22
CA PRO A 111 5.07 -19.11 -53.82
C PRO A 111 3.97 -20.19 -53.82
#